data_AF-A0A3P8K5D0-F1
#
_entry.id   AF-A0A3P8K5D0-F1
#
_cell.length_a   1.000
_cell.length_b   1.000
_cell.length_c   1.000
_cell.angle_alpha   90.00
_cell.angle_beta   90.00
_cell.angle_gamma   90.00
#
_symmetry.space_group_name_H-M   'P 1'
#
loop_
_entity.id
_entity.type
_entity.pdbx_description
1 polymer ?
#
loop_
_entity_poly.entity_id
_entity_poly.type
_entity_poly.pdbx_seq_one_letter_code
_entity_poly.pdbx_strand_id
1 'polypeptide(L)'
;MKKQYAGHAKRVMMGVWSFLRQFMYTKFVIVCDDDVNARDWNDVIWAITTRMDPARDTVLVENTPIDYLDFASPVSGLGSKMGLDATNKWPGETQREWGRPIKKDPEVTARVDAIWDELAIFK
;
A
#
# COMPACT_ATOMS: atom_id res chain seq x y z
N MET A 1 -2.22 3.46 -6.25
CA MET A 1 -3.13 3.15 -7.38
C MET A 1 -4.25 4.18 -7.44
N LYS A 2 -4.88 4.41 -8.60
CA LYS A 2 -6.08 5.26 -8.67
C LYS A 2 -7.33 4.41 -8.41
N LYS A 3 -7.88 4.47 -7.19
CA LYS A 3 -9.09 3.72 -6.81
C LYS A 3 -10.31 4.21 -7.62
N GLN A 4 -11.16 3.26 -8.04
CA GLN A 4 -12.28 3.53 -8.95
C GLN A 4 -13.61 2.97 -8.43
N TYR A 5 -13.59 2.04 -7.48
CA TYR A 5 -14.77 1.45 -6.86
C TYR A 5 -14.40 0.80 -5.51
N ALA A 6 -15.40 0.54 -4.68
CA ALA A 6 -15.26 -0.20 -3.43
C ALA A 6 -14.72 -1.62 -3.69
N GLY A 7 -13.75 -2.06 -2.90
CA GLY A 7 -13.10 -3.38 -3.03
C GLY A 7 -12.01 -3.46 -4.10
N HIS A 8 -11.69 -2.37 -4.81
CA HIS A 8 -10.73 -2.39 -5.93
C HIS A 8 -9.33 -2.88 -5.51
N ALA A 9 -8.88 -2.60 -4.28
CA ALA A 9 -7.57 -3.04 -3.79
C ALA A 9 -7.42 -4.57 -3.82
N LYS A 10 -8.49 -5.32 -3.51
CA LYS A 10 -8.48 -6.79 -3.54
C LYS A 10 -8.20 -7.33 -4.94
N ARG A 11 -8.74 -6.69 -5.98
CA ARG A 11 -8.46 -7.06 -7.37
C ARG A 11 -6.98 -6.87 -7.71
N VAL A 12 -6.37 -5.78 -7.24
CA VAL A 12 -4.94 -5.53 -7.46
C VAL A 12 -4.09 -6.55 -6.72
N MET A 13 -4.41 -6.88 -5.47
CA MET A 13 -3.72 -7.93 -4.70
C MET A 13 -3.72 -9.27 -5.44
N MET A 14 -4.90 -9.73 -5.88
CA MET A 14 -5.02 -10.98 -6.63
C MET A 14 -4.28 -10.92 -7.97
N GLY A 15 -4.27 -9.75 -8.63
CA GLY A 15 -3.50 -9.54 -9.85
C GLY A 15 -1.99 -9.70 -9.62
N VAL A 16 -1.44 -9.12 -8.55
CA VAL A 16 -0.03 -9.27 -8.19
C VAL A 16 0.33 -10.74 -7.96
N TRP A 17 -0.53 -11.49 -7.27
CA TRP A 17 -0.26 -12.89 -6.95
C TRP A 17 -0.50 -13.89 -8.09
N SER A 18 -1.13 -13.48 -9.20
CA SER A 18 -1.52 -14.40 -10.28
C SER A 18 -0.96 -14.05 -11.65
N PHE A 19 -0.74 -12.77 -11.95
CA PHE A 19 -0.51 -12.34 -13.33
C PHE A 19 0.91 -12.64 -13.84
N LEU A 20 1.93 -12.30 -13.07
CA LEU A 20 3.34 -12.50 -13.44
C LEU A 20 4.00 -13.50 -12.51
N ARG A 21 4.73 -14.47 -13.08
CA ARG A 21 5.43 -15.52 -12.33
C ARG A 21 6.42 -14.94 -11.31
N GLN A 22 7.05 -13.81 -11.64
CA GLN A 22 8.01 -13.11 -10.79
C GLN A 22 7.42 -12.68 -9.44
N PHE A 23 6.10 -12.51 -9.34
CA PHE A 23 5.43 -12.02 -8.12
C PHE A 23 4.61 -13.10 -7.41
N MET A 24 4.58 -14.34 -7.93
CA MET A 24 3.80 -15.43 -7.35
C MET A 24 4.25 -15.81 -5.92
N TYR A 25 5.50 -15.55 -5.56
CA TYR A 25 6.04 -15.84 -4.22
C TYR A 25 6.03 -14.63 -3.28
N THR A 26 5.58 -13.46 -3.74
CA THR A 26 5.46 -12.27 -2.89
C THR A 26 4.45 -12.51 -1.77
N LYS A 27 4.93 -12.60 -0.54
CA LYS A 27 4.12 -12.90 0.66
C LYS A 27 3.26 -11.74 1.13
N PHE A 28 3.75 -10.51 0.99
CA PHE A 28 3.11 -9.31 1.51
C PHE A 28 2.86 -8.32 0.38
N VAL A 29 1.63 -7.83 0.27
CA VAL A 29 1.26 -6.78 -0.68
C VAL A 29 0.51 -5.69 0.06
N ILE A 30 1.04 -4.48 0.05
CA ILE A 30 0.37 -3.29 0.57
C ILE A 30 -0.16 -2.50 -0.62
N VAL A 31 -1.45 -2.17 -0.59
CA VAL A 31 -2.10 -1.38 -1.65
C VAL A 31 -2.45 -0.01 -1.10
N CYS A 32 -1.85 1.03 -1.68
CA CYS A 32 -2.09 2.42 -1.34
C CYS A 32 -2.72 3.19 -2.51
N ASP A 33 -3.26 4.38 -2.26
CA ASP A 33 -3.71 5.31 -3.31
C ASP A 33 -2.52 5.94 -4.07
N ASP A 34 -2.76 6.87 -4.98
CA ASP A 34 -1.73 7.54 -5.79
C ASP A 34 -1.07 8.76 -5.11
N ASP A 35 -1.57 9.15 -3.94
CA ASP A 35 -0.99 10.20 -3.10
C ASP A 35 0.10 9.70 -2.13
N VAL A 36 0.46 8.42 -2.20
CA VAL A 36 1.46 7.76 -1.36
C VAL A 36 2.67 7.40 -2.21
N ASN A 37 3.87 7.86 -1.82
CA ASN A 37 5.10 7.41 -2.44
C ASN A 37 5.44 5.98 -1.98
N ALA A 38 5.25 4.99 -2.85
CA ALA A 38 5.49 3.57 -2.56
C ALA A 38 6.97 3.23 -2.24
N ARG A 39 7.90 4.17 -2.41
CA ARG A 39 9.33 4.01 -2.09
C ARG A 39 9.75 4.73 -0.80
N ASP A 40 8.83 5.46 -0.17
CA ASP A 40 9.07 6.10 1.12
C ASP A 40 8.26 5.40 2.22
N TRP A 41 8.96 4.79 3.17
CA TRP A 41 8.31 4.10 4.28
C TRP A 41 7.52 5.05 5.17
N ASN A 42 7.87 6.33 5.26
CA ASN A 42 7.08 7.30 6.03
C ASN A 42 5.66 7.40 5.48
N ASP A 43 5.53 7.52 4.16
CA ASP A 43 4.25 7.56 3.44
C ASP A 43 3.47 6.24 3.56
N VAL A 44 4.14 5.11 3.35
CA VAL A 44 3.48 3.78 3.39
C VAL A 44 2.96 3.47 4.79
N ILE A 45 3.76 3.71 5.82
CA ILE A 45 3.37 3.47 7.22
C ILE A 45 2.27 4.45 7.65
N TRP A 46 2.34 5.71 7.22
CA TRP A 46 1.24 6.67 7.43
C TRP A 46 -0.07 6.18 6.81
N ALA A 47 -0.04 5.69 5.56
CA ALA A 47 -1.22 5.15 4.91
C ALA A 47 -1.82 3.96 5.68
N ILE A 48 -0.97 3.00 6.10
CA ILE A 48 -1.42 1.84 6.91
C ILE A 48 -2.07 2.31 8.21
N THR A 49 -1.39 3.16 8.96
CA THR A 49 -1.80 3.53 10.32
C THR A 49 -2.99 4.48 10.37
N THR A 50 -3.32 5.17 9.27
CA THR A 50 -4.44 6.14 9.22
C THR A 50 -5.63 5.68 8.38
N ARG A 51 -5.43 4.76 7.43
CA ARG A 51 -6.47 4.34 6.47
C ARG A 51 -6.93 2.90 6.65
N MET A 52 -6.33 2.14 7.56
CA MET A 52 -6.67 0.73 7.77
C MET A 52 -7.33 0.47 9.12
N ASP A 53 -8.37 -0.36 9.09
CA ASP A 53 -8.75 -1.19 10.22
C ASP A 53 -8.11 -2.58 10.05
N PRO A 54 -7.30 -3.09 11.00
CA PRO A 54 -6.54 -4.32 10.81
C PRO A 54 -7.39 -5.55 10.48
N ALA A 55 -8.53 -5.74 11.14
CA ALA A 55 -9.34 -6.94 10.93
C ALA A 55 -10.11 -6.88 9.60
N ARG A 56 -10.66 -5.70 9.26
CA ARG A 56 -11.47 -5.51 8.05
C ARG A 56 -10.62 -5.47 6.77
N ASP A 57 -9.46 -4.83 6.84
CA ASP A 57 -8.69 -4.42 5.66
C ASP A 57 -7.47 -5.31 5.38
N THR A 58 -7.24 -6.34 6.20
CA THR A 58 -6.27 -7.40 5.93
C THR A 58 -6.93 -8.58 5.24
N VAL A 59 -6.31 -9.04 4.16
CA VAL A 59 -6.68 -10.26 3.42
C VAL A 59 -5.62 -11.32 3.68
N LEU A 60 -6.06 -12.47 4.19
CA LEU A 60 -5.22 -13.66 4.33
C LEU A 60 -5.68 -14.74 3.36
N VAL A 61 -4.73 -15.33 2.64
CA VAL A 61 -4.96 -16.50 1.78
C VAL A 61 -3.97 -17.57 2.19
N GLU A 62 -4.47 -18.70 2.66
CA GLU A 62 -3.67 -19.84 3.11
C GLU A 62 -3.41 -20.82 1.97
N ASN A 63 -2.47 -21.75 2.19
CA ASN A 63 -2.15 -22.84 1.27
C ASN A 63 -1.78 -22.38 -0.16
N THR A 64 -0.96 -21.33 -0.23
CA THR A 64 -0.46 -20.77 -1.49
C THR A 64 0.99 -21.21 -1.74
N PRO A 65 1.44 -21.27 -3.01
CA PRO A 65 2.83 -21.56 -3.34
C PRO A 65 3.79 -20.50 -2.78
N ILE A 66 4.86 -20.95 -2.12
CA ILE A 66 5.93 -20.14 -1.53
C ILE A 66 7.28 -20.72 -1.99
N ASP A 67 8.35 -19.91 -1.92
CA ASP A 67 9.71 -20.39 -2.16
C ASP A 67 10.05 -21.55 -1.21
N TYR A 68 10.64 -22.63 -1.74
CA TYR A 68 11.03 -23.81 -0.97
C TYR A 68 12.12 -23.51 0.07
N LEU A 69 12.92 -22.44 -0.14
CA LEU A 69 13.95 -21.96 0.78
C LEU A 69 13.43 -21.10 1.92
N ASP A 70 12.16 -20.69 1.88
CA ASP A 70 11.58 -19.83 2.89
C ASP A 70 11.18 -20.65 4.14
N PHE A 71 12.12 -20.73 5.08
CA PHE A 71 11.98 -21.46 6.34
C PHE A 71 10.90 -20.90 7.28
N ALA A 72 10.38 -19.70 7.03
CA ALA A 72 9.28 -19.14 7.82
C ALA A 72 7.91 -19.68 7.38
N SER A 73 7.85 -20.45 6.27
CA SER A 73 6.65 -21.19 5.89
C SER A 73 6.48 -22.44 6.77
N PRO A 74 5.22 -22.84 7.07
CA PRO A 74 4.97 -24.02 7.89
C PRO A 74 5.37 -25.34 7.20
N VAL A 75 5.34 -25.36 5.87
CA VAL A 75 5.69 -26.51 5.02
C VAL A 75 6.50 -26.00 3.84
N SER A 76 7.61 -26.67 3.49
CA SER A 76 8.42 -26.26 2.35
C SER A 76 7.59 -26.18 1.07
N GLY A 77 7.63 -25.03 0.40
CA GLY A 77 6.88 -24.75 -0.81
C GLY A 77 5.43 -24.28 -0.59
N LEU A 78 4.91 -24.26 0.65
CA LEU A 78 3.50 -23.97 0.95
C LEU A 78 3.33 -23.09 2.19
N GLY A 79 2.60 -21.98 2.06
CA GLY A 79 2.33 -21.08 3.17
C GLY A 79 1.17 -20.12 2.89
N SER A 80 1.10 -19.03 3.64
CA SER A 80 0.08 -18.00 3.47
C SER A 80 0.63 -16.74 2.81
N LYS A 81 -0.28 -15.91 2.28
CA LYS A 81 -0.02 -14.55 1.81
C LYS A 81 -0.94 -13.57 2.52
N MET A 82 -0.41 -12.36 2.72
CA MET A 82 -1.12 -11.26 3.37
C MET A 82 -1.20 -10.06 2.44
N GLY A 83 -2.42 -9.59 2.20
CA GLY A 83 -2.71 -8.33 1.52
C GLY A 83 -3.18 -7.29 2.54
N LEU A 84 -2.69 -6.07 2.43
CA LEU A 84 -3.07 -4.94 3.28
C LEU A 84 -3.68 -3.84 2.41
N ASP A 85 -4.96 -3.57 2.57
CA ASP A 85 -5.66 -2.50 1.86
C ASP A 85 -5.53 -1.18 2.64
N ALA A 86 -4.48 -0.41 2.36
CA ALA A 86 -4.24 0.91 2.90
C ALA A 86 -4.83 2.04 2.04
N THR A 87 -5.80 1.75 1.16
CA THR A 87 -6.49 2.78 0.38
C THR A 87 -7.54 3.52 1.21
N ASN A 88 -7.93 4.72 0.77
CA ASN A 88 -9.07 5.44 1.31
C ASN A 88 -10.34 4.60 1.16
N LYS A 89 -11.13 4.51 2.24
CA LYS A 89 -12.35 3.70 2.26
C LYS A 89 -13.55 4.49 1.78
N TRP A 90 -14.26 3.94 0.80
CA TRP A 90 -15.41 4.53 0.16
C TRP A 90 -16.71 4.12 0.86
N PRO A 91 -17.84 4.81 0.60
CA PRO A 91 -19.15 4.35 1.04
C PRO A 91 -19.39 2.87 0.67
N GLY A 92 -19.86 2.09 1.63
CA GLY A 92 -20.01 0.63 1.51
C GLY A 92 -18.83 -0.18 2.06
N GLU A 93 -17.61 0.38 2.08
CA GLU A 93 -16.46 -0.20 2.82
C GLU A 93 -16.43 0.33 4.26
N THR A 94 -16.97 1.52 4.48
CA THR A 94 -17.12 2.16 5.79
C THR A 94 -18.44 2.94 5.84
N GLN A 95 -18.97 3.12 7.05
CA GLN A 95 -20.13 3.99 7.34
C GLN A 95 -19.72 5.32 7.98
N ARG A 96 -18.42 5.53 8.20
CA ARG A 96 -17.86 6.72 8.85
C ARG A 96 -17.56 7.79 7.81
N GLU A 97 -17.63 9.06 8.23
CA GLU A 97 -17.01 10.14 7.46
C GLU A 97 -15.50 9.90 7.34
N TRP A 98 -14.98 10.01 6.12
CA TRP A 98 -13.57 9.74 5.84
C TRP A 98 -12.75 11.03 5.88
N GLY A 99 -11.51 10.93 6.38
CA GLY A 99 -10.61 12.07 6.50
C GLY A 99 -10.26 12.69 5.15
N ARG A 100 -10.11 14.01 5.12
CA ARG A 100 -9.60 14.76 3.96
C ARG A 100 -8.09 14.92 4.10
N PRO A 101 -7.27 14.32 3.23
CA PRO A 101 -5.83 14.43 3.33
C PRO A 101 -5.38 15.86 3.03
N ILE A 102 -4.34 16.30 3.74
CA ILE A 102 -3.68 17.57 3.46
C ILE A 102 -2.94 17.43 2.13
N LYS A 103 -3.19 18.35 1.19
CA LYS A 103 -2.44 18.47 -0.04
C LYS A 103 -1.62 19.75 0.00
N LYS A 104 -0.32 19.65 -0.28
CA LYS A 104 0.54 20.81 -0.42
C LYS A 104 0.09 21.62 -1.63
N ASP A 105 0.21 22.94 -1.52
CA ASP A 105 0.02 23.84 -2.65
C ASP A 105 1.16 23.62 -3.67
N PRO A 106 0.84 23.31 -4.94
CA PRO A 106 1.86 23.06 -5.95
C PRO A 106 2.70 24.31 -6.26
N GLU A 107 2.12 25.51 -6.20
CA GLU A 107 2.85 26.76 -6.48
C GLU A 107 3.88 27.05 -5.38
N VAL A 108 3.49 26.84 -4.11
CA VAL A 108 4.40 27.00 -2.97
C VAL A 108 5.51 25.96 -3.02
N THR A 109 5.19 24.71 -3.32
CA THR A 109 6.18 23.62 -3.42
C THR A 109 7.21 23.94 -4.51
N ALA A 110 6.76 24.29 -5.72
CA ALA A 110 7.64 24.65 -6.83
C ALA A 110 8.51 25.88 -6.54
N ARG A 111 7.94 26.90 -5.87
CA ARG A 111 8.70 28.08 -5.46
C ARG A 111 9.82 27.71 -4.47
N VAL A 112 9.52 26.88 -3.47
CA VAL A 112 10.51 26.46 -2.46
C VAL A 112 11.59 25.60 -3.11
N ASP A 113 11.22 24.70 -4.03
CA ASP A 113 12.17 23.89 -4.78
C ASP A 113 13.15 24.76 -5.60
N ALA A 114 12.65 25.83 -6.24
CA ALA A 114 13.48 26.73 -7.05
C ALA A 114 14.51 27.52 -6.23
N ILE A 115 14.22 27.84 -4.97
CA ILE A 115 15.13 28.58 -4.09
C ILE A 115 15.90 27.66 -3.12
N TRP A 116 15.70 26.34 -3.16
CA TRP A 116 16.19 25.42 -2.14
C TRP A 116 17.71 25.47 -1.95
N ASP A 117 18.45 25.53 -3.06
CA ASP A 117 19.91 25.61 -3.04
C ASP A 117 20.40 26.95 -2.48
N GLU A 118 19.66 28.05 -2.72
CA GLU A 118 19.98 29.38 -2.18
C GLU A 118 19.80 29.43 -0.66
N LEU A 119 18.93 28.59 -0.09
CA LEU A 119 18.67 28.54 1.35
C LEU A 119 19.83 27.95 2.16
N ALA A 120 20.78 27.25 1.53
CA ALA A 120 22.00 26.72 2.16
C ALA A 120 21.77 25.95 3.49
N ILE A 121 20.68 25.17 3.57
CA ILE A 121 20.24 24.50 4.80
C ILE A 121 21.14 23.31 5.16
N PHE A 122 21.70 22.63 4.15
CA PHE A 122 22.61 21.51 4.32
C PHE A 122 23.97 21.92 3.76
N LYS A 123 25.03 21.80 4.56
CA LYS A 123 26.43 21.99 4.17
C LYS A 123 27.05 20.69 3.69
#